data_AF-A0AAN6ZZC1-F1
#
_entry.id   AF-A0AAN6ZZC1-F1
#
_cell.length_a   1.000
_cell.length_b   1.000
_cell.length_c   1.000
_cell.angle_alpha   90.00
_cell.angle_beta   90.00
_cell.angle_gamma   90.00
#
_symmetry.space_group_name_H-M   'P 1'
#
loop_
_entity.id
_entity.type
_entity.pdbx_description
1 polymer ?
#
loop_
_entity_poly.entity_id
_entity_poly.type
_entity_poly.pdbx_seq_one_letter_code
_entity_poly.pdbx_strand_id
1 'polypeptide(L)'
;MWVLPDLLELAENLLPGLPGRWRDPLLEKEKHTRKQHDEPERLLRFAFAVAQRYLRAGERRRSWFINLAFTVLQKQTMRLRSTKPCIHAYSETQTYFHLQLVHAALSELTTTGKAQLVQDMNYPLFREMFDIWPSAWTVHYSRGLWDSPKARASFTPPDLMPLPDTIHPRQFNLDDTKTARPNPNEPYRKLGLLPELPSPEILHFHQALVLEDAKPISPTLTPSEVTTHAHLLKYIHTNLIVVVAATLTTILPLARQQLTLLNICLLSASKNPPNHHAEPNPRLPFVPFPDCHPPTRRAPAAKRSVFVSWRAGALS
;
A
#
# COMPACT_ATOMS: atom_id res chain seq x y z
N MET A 1 45.89 11.25 -26.87
CA MET A 1 44.63 10.52 -26.69
C MET A 1 44.90 9.46 -25.64
N TRP A 2 44.59 9.74 -24.38
CA TRP A 2 44.86 8.81 -23.28
C TRP A 2 43.61 7.94 -23.12
N VAL A 3 43.75 6.65 -23.40
CA VAL A 3 42.71 5.66 -23.16
C VAL A 3 42.89 5.18 -21.73
N LEU A 4 41.88 5.44 -20.88
CA LEU A 4 41.84 4.90 -19.53
C LEU A 4 41.66 3.37 -19.63
N PRO A 5 42.46 2.53 -18.95
CA PRO A 5 42.20 1.11 -18.91
C PRO A 5 40.87 0.83 -18.20
N ASP A 6 40.20 -0.23 -18.62
CA ASP A 6 38.98 -0.70 -17.96
C ASP A 6 39.31 -1.09 -16.51
N LEU A 7 38.66 -0.43 -15.55
CA LEU A 7 38.92 -0.58 -14.12
C LEU A 7 38.57 -1.99 -13.61
N LEU A 8 37.78 -2.74 -14.38
CA LEU A 8 37.46 -4.15 -14.11
C LEU A 8 38.66 -5.08 -14.33
N GLU A 9 39.45 -4.86 -15.39
CA GLU A 9 40.63 -5.70 -15.67
C GLU A 9 41.76 -5.48 -14.65
N LEU A 10 41.87 -4.27 -14.09
CA LEU A 10 42.85 -3.99 -13.03
C LEU A 10 42.48 -4.65 -11.70
N ALA A 11 41.19 -4.83 -11.42
CA ALA A 11 40.72 -5.45 -10.18
C ALA A 11 40.90 -6.98 -10.17
N GLU A 12 40.75 -7.63 -11.32
CA GLU A 12 40.92 -9.10 -11.44
C GLU A 12 42.39 -9.54 -11.38
N ASN A 13 43.32 -8.71 -11.86
CA ASN A 13 44.73 -9.08 -11.96
C ASN A 13 45.55 -8.87 -10.67
N LEU A 14 45.03 -8.16 -9.67
CA LEU A 14 45.79 -7.81 -8.45
C LEU A 14 45.63 -8.80 -7.29
N LEU A 15 44.68 -9.75 -7.32
CA LEU A 15 44.46 -10.69 -6.21
C LEU A 15 44.00 -12.10 -6.67
N PRO A 16 44.93 -13.00 -7.05
CA PRO A 16 44.56 -14.38 -7.34
C PRO A 16 44.38 -15.14 -6.01
N GLY A 17 43.15 -15.50 -5.66
CA GLY A 17 42.90 -16.49 -4.59
C GLY A 17 41.71 -16.29 -3.63
N LEU A 18 40.75 -15.39 -3.88
CA LEU A 18 39.60 -15.24 -2.98
C LEU A 18 38.34 -16.02 -3.45
N PRO A 19 37.74 -16.87 -2.59
CA PRO A 19 36.56 -17.65 -2.96
C PRO A 19 35.29 -16.78 -3.01
N GLY A 20 34.75 -16.60 -4.22
CA GLY A 20 33.31 -16.57 -4.57
C GLY A 20 32.28 -15.91 -3.65
N ARG A 21 32.58 -14.82 -2.92
CA ARG A 21 31.62 -14.20 -1.99
C ARG A 21 31.52 -12.67 -2.04
N TRP A 22 31.78 -12.05 -3.18
CA TRP A 22 31.31 -10.69 -3.43
C TRP A 22 30.02 -10.76 -4.25
N ARG A 23 28.93 -10.96 -3.51
CA ARG A 23 27.55 -10.88 -3.97
C ARG A 23 27.23 -9.40 -4.19
N ASP A 24 27.08 -9.01 -5.44
CA ASP A 24 26.85 -7.62 -5.85
C ASP A 24 25.59 -7.04 -5.16
N PRO A 25 25.73 -6.01 -4.28
CA PRO A 25 24.62 -5.40 -3.54
C PRO A 25 23.52 -4.82 -4.45
N LEU A 26 23.87 -4.36 -5.66
CA LEU A 26 22.91 -3.83 -6.62
C LEU A 26 22.03 -4.94 -7.19
N LEU A 27 22.62 -6.09 -7.50
CA LEU A 27 21.91 -7.28 -7.97
C LEU A 27 20.98 -7.85 -6.88
N GLU A 28 21.38 -7.77 -5.60
CA GLU A 28 20.52 -8.12 -4.46
C GLU A 28 19.34 -7.16 -4.31
N LYS A 29 19.56 -5.84 -4.44
CA LYS A 29 18.49 -4.82 -4.40
C LYS A 29 17.47 -5.01 -5.54
N GLU A 30 17.93 -5.32 -6.74
CA GLU A 30 17.05 -5.63 -7.88
C GLU A 30 16.30 -6.95 -7.70
N LYS A 31 16.95 -7.99 -7.18
CA LYS A 31 16.28 -9.26 -6.85
C LYS A 31 15.22 -9.06 -5.77
N HIS A 32 15.48 -8.23 -4.76
CA HIS A 32 14.53 -7.96 -3.68
C HIS A 32 13.33 -7.15 -4.15
N THR A 33 13.53 -6.12 -4.98
CA THR A 33 12.43 -5.35 -5.57
C THR A 33 11.60 -6.18 -6.55
N ARG A 34 12.20 -7.07 -7.35
CA ARG A 34 11.47 -8.03 -8.18
C ARG A 34 10.64 -9.02 -7.35
N LYS A 35 11.22 -9.56 -6.27
CA LYS A 35 10.52 -10.45 -5.33
C LYS A 35 9.35 -9.77 -4.62
N GLN A 36 9.27 -8.43 -4.56
CA GLN A 36 8.11 -7.75 -3.97
C GLN A 36 6.78 -8.11 -4.63
N HIS A 37 6.85 -8.45 -5.91
CA HIS A 37 5.68 -8.78 -6.71
C HIS A 37 5.40 -10.28 -6.80
N ASP A 38 6.26 -11.14 -6.25
CA ASP A 38 5.99 -12.57 -6.15
C ASP A 38 4.80 -12.79 -5.22
N GLU A 39 3.71 -13.32 -5.78
CA GLU A 39 2.42 -13.39 -5.12
C GLU A 39 2.40 -14.11 -3.76
N PRO A 40 3.05 -15.27 -3.58
CA PRO A 40 3.01 -15.92 -2.28
C PRO A 40 3.82 -15.11 -1.25
N GLU A 41 4.93 -14.47 -1.66
CA GLU A 41 5.72 -13.61 -0.78
C GLU A 41 4.99 -12.29 -0.46
N ARG A 42 4.17 -11.79 -1.39
CA ARG A 42 3.27 -10.65 -1.20
C ARG A 42 2.22 -10.92 -0.11
N LEU A 43 1.57 -12.09 -0.12
CA LEU A 43 0.59 -12.45 0.92
C LEU A 43 1.24 -12.58 2.30
N LEU A 44 2.41 -13.22 2.38
CA LEU A 44 3.14 -13.38 3.64
C LEU A 44 3.60 -12.03 4.21
N ARG A 45 4.11 -11.12 3.37
CA ARG A 45 4.45 -9.73 3.77
C ARG A 45 3.24 -8.96 4.27
N PHE A 46 2.12 -9.07 3.57
CA PHE A 46 0.90 -8.41 3.96
C PHE A 46 0.39 -8.92 5.30
N ALA A 47 0.38 -10.25 5.49
CA ALA A 47 0.03 -10.90 6.75
C ALA A 47 0.93 -10.44 7.90
N PHE A 48 2.25 -10.35 7.68
CA PHE A 48 3.21 -9.79 8.63
C PHE A 48 2.81 -8.39 9.11
N ALA A 49 2.59 -7.46 8.17
CA ALA A 49 2.23 -6.08 8.51
C ALA A 49 0.90 -5.98 9.28
N VAL A 50 -0.11 -6.78 8.89
CA VAL A 50 -1.42 -6.81 9.57
C VAL A 50 -1.30 -7.36 10.99
N ALA A 51 -0.58 -8.47 11.17
CA ALA A 51 -0.38 -9.08 12.48
C ALA A 51 0.42 -8.18 13.41
N GLN A 52 1.52 -7.60 12.92
CA GLN A 52 2.32 -6.63 13.65
C GLN A 52 1.46 -5.46 14.14
N ARG A 53 0.49 -5.01 13.33
CA ARG A 53 -0.41 -3.91 13.71
C ARG A 53 -1.37 -4.29 14.82
N TYR A 54 -2.12 -5.39 14.70
CA TYR A 54 -3.13 -5.72 15.72
C TYR A 54 -2.54 -6.28 17.02
N LEU A 55 -1.28 -6.73 17.01
CA LEU A 55 -0.54 -7.15 18.21
C LEU A 55 0.03 -5.97 19.02
N ARG A 56 -0.14 -4.74 18.56
CA ARG A 56 0.24 -3.55 19.33
C ARG A 56 -0.71 -3.33 20.52
N ALA A 57 -0.16 -2.97 21.67
CA ALA A 57 -0.95 -2.71 22.87
C ALA A 57 -1.92 -1.53 22.68
N GLY A 58 -3.11 -1.63 23.27
CA GLY A 58 -4.14 -0.57 23.25
C GLY A 58 -4.94 -0.44 21.95
N GLU A 59 -4.78 -1.38 21.01
CA GLU A 59 -5.48 -1.37 19.73
C GLU A 59 -6.88 -2.00 19.76
N ARG A 60 -7.63 -1.82 18.66
CA ARG A 60 -8.95 -2.43 18.45
C ARG A 60 -8.91 -3.96 18.47
N ARG A 61 -10.07 -4.61 18.58
CA ARG A 61 -10.20 -6.08 18.52
C ARG A 61 -9.59 -6.63 17.23
N ARG A 62 -8.85 -7.74 17.33
CA ARG A 62 -8.21 -8.46 16.19
C ARG A 62 -9.14 -8.61 14.98
N SER A 63 -10.37 -9.06 15.19
CA SER A 63 -11.33 -9.28 14.09
C SER A 63 -11.62 -8.04 13.25
N TRP A 64 -11.57 -6.85 13.87
CA TRP A 64 -11.75 -5.59 13.16
C TRP A 64 -10.62 -5.34 12.15
N PHE A 65 -9.36 -5.55 12.57
CA PHE A 65 -8.20 -5.42 11.68
C PHE A 65 -8.24 -6.43 10.53
N ILE A 66 -8.59 -7.68 10.83
CA ILE A 66 -8.67 -8.75 9.82
C ILE A 66 -9.71 -8.41 8.75
N ASN A 67 -10.92 -8.03 9.16
CA ASN A 67 -12.00 -7.69 8.24
C ASN A 67 -11.62 -6.50 7.33
N LEU A 68 -11.00 -5.47 7.92
CA LEU A 68 -10.52 -4.31 7.16
C LEU A 68 -9.42 -4.73 6.17
N ALA A 69 -8.41 -5.46 6.65
CA ALA A 69 -7.28 -5.91 5.85
C ALA A 69 -7.73 -6.77 4.67
N PHE A 70 -8.65 -7.71 4.89
CA PHE A 70 -9.15 -8.61 3.85
C PHE A 70 -9.93 -7.83 2.79
N THR A 71 -10.80 -6.91 3.22
CA THR A 71 -11.55 -6.04 2.31
C THR A 71 -10.62 -5.20 1.45
N VAL A 72 -9.56 -4.63 2.05
CA VAL A 72 -8.58 -3.82 1.33
C VAL A 72 -7.78 -4.69 0.35
N LEU A 73 -7.27 -5.83 0.79
CA LEU A 73 -6.47 -6.73 -0.04
C LEU A 73 -7.27 -7.25 -1.24
N GLN A 74 -8.54 -7.64 -1.03
CA GLN A 74 -9.43 -8.07 -2.11
C GLN A 74 -9.62 -6.96 -3.15
N LYS A 75 -10.00 -5.75 -2.72
CA LYS A 75 -10.18 -4.59 -3.61
C LYS A 75 -8.90 -4.28 -4.40
N GLN A 76 -7.76 -4.31 -3.74
CA GLN A 76 -6.48 -4.02 -4.39
C GLN A 76 -6.07 -5.13 -5.36
N THR A 77 -6.27 -6.40 -5.00
CA THR A 77 -5.99 -7.53 -5.92
C THR A 77 -6.87 -7.44 -7.17
N MET A 78 -8.15 -7.08 -7.03
CA MET A 78 -9.04 -6.87 -8.18
C MET A 78 -8.56 -5.72 -9.08
N ARG A 79 -8.14 -4.59 -8.48
CA ARG A 79 -7.59 -3.45 -9.23
C ARG A 79 -6.29 -3.80 -9.93
N LEU A 80 -5.37 -4.44 -9.23
CA LEU A 80 -4.09 -4.88 -9.80
C LEU A 80 -4.29 -5.86 -10.94
N ARG A 81 -5.26 -6.78 -10.84
CA ARG A 81 -5.61 -7.70 -11.93
C ARG A 81 -6.17 -7.01 -13.17
N SER A 82 -6.80 -5.83 -13.01
CA SER A 82 -7.29 -5.07 -14.17
C SER A 82 -6.16 -4.48 -15.01
N THR A 83 -4.99 -4.23 -14.41
CA THR A 83 -3.81 -3.69 -15.11
C THR A 83 -2.76 -4.76 -15.40
N LYS A 84 -2.68 -5.80 -14.56
CA LYS A 84 -1.68 -6.89 -14.62
C LYS A 84 -2.39 -8.25 -14.49
N PRO A 85 -2.75 -8.89 -15.60
CA PRO A 85 -3.54 -10.14 -15.59
C PRO A 85 -2.77 -11.34 -15.02
N CYS A 86 -1.45 -11.26 -14.87
CA CYS A 86 -0.60 -12.32 -14.30
C CYS A 86 -0.74 -12.50 -12.78
N ILE A 87 -1.37 -11.56 -12.07
CA ILE A 87 -1.59 -11.66 -10.62
C ILE A 87 -2.75 -12.61 -10.36
N HIS A 88 -2.61 -13.61 -9.48
CA HIS A 88 -3.69 -14.54 -9.18
C HIS A 88 -4.87 -13.86 -8.45
N ALA A 89 -6.02 -14.54 -8.49
CA ALA A 89 -7.24 -14.02 -7.90
C ALA A 89 -7.13 -14.02 -6.38
N TYR A 90 -7.75 -13.03 -5.74
CA TYR A 90 -7.84 -13.00 -4.28
C TYR A 90 -8.43 -14.32 -3.75
N SER A 91 -7.81 -14.83 -2.70
CA SER A 91 -8.29 -15.99 -1.97
C SER A 91 -8.30 -15.73 -0.48
N GLU A 92 -9.49 -15.84 0.13
CA GLU A 92 -9.66 -15.66 1.56
C GLU A 92 -8.89 -16.72 2.35
N THR A 93 -8.95 -17.99 1.92
CA THR A 93 -8.22 -19.09 2.57
C THR A 93 -6.71 -18.86 2.53
N GLN A 94 -6.16 -18.46 1.39
CA GLN A 94 -4.72 -18.22 1.26
C GLN A 94 -4.28 -17.06 2.14
N THR A 95 -5.06 -15.97 2.16
CA THR A 95 -4.78 -14.80 3.02
C THR A 95 -4.82 -15.19 4.49
N TYR A 96 -5.84 -15.94 4.89
CA TYR A 96 -6.04 -16.36 6.27
C TYR A 96 -4.96 -17.33 6.75
N PHE A 97 -4.55 -18.28 5.91
CA PHE A 97 -3.43 -19.18 6.19
C PHE A 97 -2.16 -18.41 6.56
N HIS A 98 -1.73 -17.48 5.70
CA HIS A 98 -0.52 -16.70 5.94
C HIS A 98 -0.66 -15.83 7.19
N LEU A 99 -1.84 -15.26 7.43
CA LEU A 99 -2.11 -14.47 8.63
C LEU A 99 -2.03 -15.30 9.92
N GLN A 100 -2.58 -16.51 9.92
CA GLN A 100 -2.49 -17.41 11.07
C GLN A 100 -1.06 -17.85 11.33
N LEU A 101 -0.31 -18.18 10.29
CA LEU A 101 1.08 -18.60 10.41
C LEU A 101 1.95 -17.49 11.02
N VAL A 102 1.78 -16.26 10.54
CA VAL A 102 2.44 -15.08 11.11
C VAL A 102 1.97 -14.82 12.54
N HIS A 103 0.67 -14.96 12.81
CA HIS A 103 0.14 -14.75 14.15
C HIS A 103 0.76 -15.70 15.17
N ALA A 104 0.79 -17.00 14.86
CA ALA A 104 1.35 -18.04 15.71
C ALA A 104 2.83 -17.80 16.03
N ALA A 105 3.59 -17.25 15.07
CA ALA A 105 4.98 -16.85 15.27
C ALA A 105 5.11 -15.61 16.17
N LEU A 106 4.38 -14.53 15.86
CA LEU A 106 4.52 -13.27 16.58
C LEU A 106 3.87 -13.27 17.96
N SER A 107 2.81 -14.06 18.17
CA SER A 107 2.12 -14.14 19.46
C SER A 107 3.05 -14.65 20.56
N GLU A 108 3.91 -15.63 20.25
CA GLU A 108 4.87 -16.17 21.20
C GLU A 108 5.84 -15.11 21.74
N LEU A 109 6.30 -14.20 20.87
CA LEU A 109 7.17 -13.10 21.27
C LEU A 109 6.41 -12.10 22.15
N THR A 110 5.13 -11.87 21.89
CA THR A 110 4.32 -10.99 22.74
C THR A 110 4.07 -11.63 24.12
N THR A 111 3.81 -12.94 24.20
CA THR A 111 3.58 -13.65 25.46
C THR A 111 4.84 -13.79 26.31
N THR A 112 6.02 -13.84 25.68
CA THR A 112 7.32 -13.87 26.36
C THR A 112 7.86 -12.48 26.76
N GLY A 113 7.03 -11.42 26.63
CA GLY A 113 7.40 -10.05 27.02
C GLY A 113 8.25 -9.29 26.00
N LYS A 114 8.50 -9.87 24.82
CA LYS A 114 9.28 -9.27 23.72
C LYS A 114 8.38 -8.49 22.74
N ALA A 115 7.31 -7.87 23.22
CA ALA A 115 6.36 -7.13 22.38
C ALA A 115 7.01 -5.97 21.60
N GLN A 116 7.99 -5.29 22.18
CA GLN A 116 8.73 -4.22 21.51
C GLN A 116 9.53 -4.75 20.30
N LEU A 117 10.13 -5.93 20.43
CA LEU A 117 10.83 -6.58 19.32
C LEU A 117 9.87 -6.84 18.15
N VAL A 118 8.63 -7.27 18.42
CA VAL A 118 7.61 -7.45 17.36
C VAL A 118 7.33 -6.14 16.63
N GLN A 119 7.27 -5.01 17.34
CA GLN A 119 7.00 -3.70 16.74
C GLN A 119 8.20 -3.15 15.95
N ASP A 120 9.42 -3.46 16.38
CA ASP A 120 10.63 -2.97 15.73
C ASP A 120 11.11 -3.88 14.60
N MET A 121 10.60 -5.11 14.52
CA MET A 121 11.01 -6.10 13.53
C MET A 121 10.54 -5.75 12.12
N ASN A 122 11.44 -5.96 11.15
CA ASN A 122 11.13 -5.89 9.74
C ASN A 122 10.80 -7.28 9.16
N TYR A 123 10.23 -7.31 7.95
CA TYR A 123 9.86 -8.56 7.29
C TYR A 123 11.05 -9.51 6.99
N PRO A 124 12.19 -9.05 6.42
CA PRO A 124 13.37 -9.90 6.27
C PRO A 124 13.82 -10.60 7.56
N LEU A 125 13.89 -9.86 8.67
CA LEU A 125 14.25 -10.37 9.99
C LEU A 125 13.23 -11.39 10.50
N PHE A 126 11.93 -11.09 10.34
CA PHE A 126 10.85 -12.03 10.66
C PHE A 126 11.03 -13.36 9.93
N ARG A 127 11.29 -13.32 8.62
CA ARG A 127 11.48 -14.54 7.83
C ARG A 127 12.69 -15.35 8.28
N GLU A 128 13.82 -14.68 8.53
CA GLU A 128 15.02 -15.38 8.97
C GLU A 128 14.86 -16.01 10.34
N MET A 129 14.23 -15.29 11.26
CA MET A 129 14.08 -15.71 12.64
C MET A 129 13.06 -16.85 12.81
N PHE A 130 11.98 -16.90 12.03
CA PHE A 130 10.97 -17.98 12.12
C PHE A 130 11.06 -19.03 11.01
N ASP A 131 11.90 -18.82 10.00
CA ASP A 131 11.99 -19.66 8.79
C ASP A 131 10.65 -19.93 8.09
N ILE A 132 9.78 -18.91 8.05
CA ILE A 132 8.49 -19.03 7.40
C ILE A 132 8.63 -18.71 5.91
N TRP A 133 8.27 -19.70 5.08
CA TRP A 133 8.31 -19.60 3.63
C TRP A 133 6.92 -19.47 3.03
N PRO A 134 6.78 -18.76 1.89
CA PRO A 134 5.50 -18.65 1.20
C PRO A 134 4.92 -19.98 0.72
N SER A 135 5.75 -21.01 0.57
CA SER A 135 5.35 -22.36 0.19
C SER A 135 4.91 -23.23 1.37
N ALA A 136 4.91 -22.72 2.61
CA ALA A 136 4.56 -23.50 3.81
C ALA A 136 3.16 -24.13 3.74
N TRP A 137 2.26 -23.59 2.91
CA TRP A 137 0.90 -24.11 2.74
C TRP A 137 0.86 -25.55 2.20
N THR A 138 1.88 -26.01 1.48
CA THR A 138 1.88 -27.34 0.81
C THR A 138 1.84 -28.51 1.78
N VAL A 139 2.21 -28.28 3.05
CA VAL A 139 2.13 -29.28 4.12
C VAL A 139 0.72 -29.36 4.71
N HIS A 140 -0.06 -28.29 4.60
CA HIS A 140 -1.37 -28.14 5.24
C HIS A 140 -2.54 -28.36 4.27
N TYR A 141 -2.38 -27.94 3.02
CA TYR A 141 -3.45 -27.96 2.02
C TYR A 141 -3.08 -28.79 0.79
N SER A 142 -4.04 -29.57 0.29
CA SER A 142 -3.95 -30.11 -1.06
C SER A 142 -4.08 -28.99 -2.07
N ARG A 143 -3.43 -29.15 -3.23
CA ARG A 143 -3.52 -28.17 -4.33
C ARG A 143 -4.96 -27.97 -4.80
N GLY A 144 -5.75 -29.05 -4.83
CA GLY A 144 -7.15 -29.02 -5.22
C GLY A 144 -8.00 -28.12 -4.33
N LEU A 145 -7.79 -28.18 -3.01
CA LEU A 145 -8.47 -27.29 -2.07
C LEU A 145 -7.92 -25.86 -2.14
N TRP A 146 -6.59 -25.70 -2.13
CA TRP A 146 -5.91 -24.40 -2.11
C TRP A 146 -6.29 -23.48 -3.27
N ASP A 147 -6.47 -24.06 -4.47
CA ASP A 147 -6.84 -23.33 -5.70
C ASP A 147 -8.37 -23.33 -5.98
N SER A 148 -9.16 -23.96 -5.10
CA SER A 148 -10.60 -24.14 -5.32
C SER A 148 -11.37 -22.80 -5.30
N PRO A 149 -12.50 -22.70 -6.04
CA PRO A 149 -13.41 -21.56 -5.92
C PRO A 149 -13.93 -21.33 -4.49
N LYS A 150 -14.13 -22.41 -3.73
CA LYS A 150 -14.58 -22.36 -2.33
C LYS A 150 -13.53 -21.69 -1.45
N ALA A 151 -12.26 -22.07 -1.58
CA ALA A 151 -11.15 -21.47 -0.85
C ALA A 151 -10.99 -19.98 -1.16
N ARG A 152 -11.32 -19.57 -2.40
CA ARG A 152 -11.31 -18.15 -2.78
C ARG A 152 -12.41 -17.34 -2.11
N ALA A 153 -13.62 -17.90 -2.05
CA ALA A 153 -14.83 -17.21 -1.61
C ALA A 153 -14.95 -17.11 -0.08
N SER A 154 -14.37 -18.06 0.65
CA SER A 154 -14.44 -18.14 2.11
C SER A 154 -13.29 -18.97 2.67
N PHE A 155 -12.88 -18.71 3.91
CA PHE A 155 -11.93 -19.58 4.60
C PHE A 155 -12.40 -21.05 4.62
N THR A 156 -11.52 -21.94 4.19
CA THR A 156 -11.69 -23.40 4.28
C THR A 156 -10.54 -23.96 5.12
N PRO A 157 -10.80 -24.82 6.12
CA PRO A 157 -9.75 -25.38 6.95
C PRO A 157 -8.81 -26.29 6.15
N PRO A 158 -7.57 -26.51 6.63
CA PRO A 158 -6.61 -27.45 6.02
C PRO A 158 -7.17 -28.86 5.92
N ASP A 159 -6.86 -29.54 4.82
CA ASP A 159 -7.27 -30.93 4.55
C ASP A 159 -6.15 -31.97 4.73
N LEU A 160 -4.88 -31.54 4.81
CA LEU A 160 -3.75 -32.44 5.05
C LEU A 160 -3.29 -32.44 6.50
N MET A 161 -3.05 -31.26 7.06
CA MET A 161 -2.51 -31.10 8.41
C MET A 161 -3.04 -29.82 9.06
N PRO A 162 -3.46 -29.85 10.34
CA PRO A 162 -3.90 -28.65 11.05
C PRO A 162 -2.77 -27.61 11.10
N LEU A 163 -3.16 -26.34 11.29
CA LEU A 163 -2.20 -25.25 11.42
C LEU A 163 -1.52 -25.29 12.79
N PRO A 164 -0.25 -24.88 12.88
CA PRO A 164 0.42 -24.77 14.16
C PRO A 164 -0.20 -23.63 14.99
N ASP A 165 -0.44 -23.89 16.27
CA ASP A 165 -0.90 -22.86 17.21
C ASP A 165 0.22 -21.89 17.60
N THR A 166 1.46 -22.39 17.63
CA THR A 166 2.67 -21.65 18.03
C THR A 166 3.81 -21.98 17.09
N ILE A 167 4.65 -20.98 16.76
CA ILE A 167 5.87 -21.18 15.97
C ILE A 167 7.05 -20.53 16.69
N HIS A 168 7.94 -21.38 17.19
CA HIS A 168 9.13 -20.95 17.89
C HIS A 168 10.12 -20.27 16.95
N PRO A 169 10.75 -19.15 17.36
CA PRO A 169 11.87 -18.61 16.62
C PRO A 169 12.97 -19.66 16.59
N ARG A 170 13.65 -19.80 15.44
CA ARG A 170 14.93 -20.51 15.37
C ARG A 170 15.86 -19.90 16.41
N GLN A 171 16.76 -20.71 16.98
CA GLN A 171 17.75 -20.30 18.00
C GLN A 171 18.48 -19.01 17.56
N PHE A 172 17.88 -17.89 17.90
CA PHE A 172 18.35 -16.56 17.61
C PHE A 172 18.71 -16.04 18.99
N ASN A 173 20.02 -15.88 19.24
CA ASN A 173 20.54 -15.45 20.54
C ASN A 173 19.99 -14.06 20.88
N LEU A 174 18.83 -14.04 21.51
CA LEU A 174 18.12 -12.85 22.01
C LEU A 174 18.57 -12.48 23.43
N ASP A 175 19.41 -13.31 24.07
CA ASP A 175 19.70 -13.24 25.50
C ASP A 175 20.95 -12.42 25.89
N ASP A 176 21.60 -11.70 24.97
CA ASP A 176 22.73 -10.83 25.36
C ASP A 176 22.26 -9.42 25.73
N THR A 177 21.69 -9.27 26.93
CA THR A 177 21.18 -8.00 27.47
C THR A 177 22.26 -7.11 28.11
N LYS A 178 23.53 -7.16 27.68
CA LYS A 178 24.62 -6.38 28.33
C LYS A 178 25.53 -5.54 27.43
N THR A 179 25.35 -5.57 26.12
CA THR A 179 26.06 -4.65 25.21
C THR A 179 25.04 -3.94 24.34
N ALA A 180 25.22 -2.63 24.14
CA ALA A 180 24.40 -1.81 23.26
C ALA A 180 24.38 -2.41 21.86
N ARG A 181 23.41 -3.29 21.58
CA ARG A 181 23.35 -3.96 20.28
C ARG A 181 22.93 -2.93 19.22
N PRO A 182 23.56 -2.97 18.04
CA PRO A 182 23.02 -2.30 16.87
C PRO A 182 21.59 -2.80 16.62
N ASN A 183 20.72 -1.91 16.16
CA ASN A 183 19.36 -2.22 15.74
C ASN A 183 19.33 -3.57 14.99
N PRO A 184 18.50 -4.55 15.37
CA PRO A 184 18.51 -5.89 14.74
C PRO A 184 18.19 -5.83 13.24
N ASN A 185 17.64 -4.71 12.76
CA ASN A 185 17.37 -4.45 11.36
C ASN A 185 18.58 -3.86 10.60
N GLU A 186 19.64 -3.44 11.29
CA GLU A 186 20.79 -2.75 10.72
C GLU A 186 21.51 -3.55 9.62
N PRO A 187 21.72 -4.87 9.75
CA PRO A 187 22.28 -5.68 8.67
C PRO A 187 21.45 -5.60 7.38
N TYR A 188 20.12 -5.66 7.50
CA TYR A 188 19.21 -5.59 6.35
C TYR A 188 19.15 -4.19 5.73
N ARG A 189 19.32 -3.13 6.53
CA ARG A 189 19.45 -1.75 6.03
C ARG A 189 20.73 -1.61 5.20
N LYS A 190 21.86 -2.06 5.74
CA LYS A 190 23.17 -2.01 5.07
C LYS A 190 23.19 -2.81 3.77
N LEU A 191 22.48 -3.93 3.73
CA LEU A 191 22.34 -4.74 2.52
C LEU A 191 21.30 -4.20 1.53
N GLY A 192 20.59 -3.11 1.84
CA GLY A 192 19.55 -2.56 0.97
C GLY A 192 18.32 -3.47 0.81
N LEU A 193 18.12 -4.40 1.74
CA LEU A 193 17.00 -5.36 1.70
C LEU A 193 15.71 -4.78 2.26
N LEU A 194 15.80 -3.62 2.90
CA LEU A 194 14.65 -2.88 3.38
C LEU A 194 14.16 -1.93 2.30
N PRO A 195 12.91 -2.08 1.86
CA PRO A 195 12.38 -1.14 0.90
C PRO A 195 12.15 0.21 1.55
N GLU A 196 12.40 1.27 0.79
CA GLU A 196 12.18 2.65 1.22
C GLU A 196 10.70 2.90 1.57
N LEU A 197 9.81 2.19 0.87
CA LEU A 197 8.36 2.23 1.10
C LEU A 197 7.81 0.81 1.27
N PRO A 198 6.79 0.62 2.14
CA PRO A 198 6.04 -0.62 2.20
C PRO A 198 5.42 -0.99 0.85
N SER A 199 5.04 -2.27 0.68
CA SER A 199 4.36 -2.69 -0.56
C SER A 199 3.04 -1.93 -0.75
N PRO A 200 2.56 -1.79 -2.00
CA PRO A 200 1.31 -1.09 -2.28
C PRO A 200 0.13 -1.61 -1.44
N GLU A 201 0.01 -2.92 -1.20
CA GLU A 201 -1.06 -3.51 -0.39
C GLU A 201 -0.99 -3.04 1.06
N ILE A 202 0.21 -2.99 1.64
CA ILE A 202 0.45 -2.52 3.00
C ILE A 202 0.13 -1.03 3.09
N LEU A 203 0.56 -0.23 2.10
CA LEU A 203 0.23 1.19 2.03
C LEU A 203 -1.28 1.43 1.99
N HIS A 204 -2.02 0.67 1.16
CA HIS A 204 -3.48 0.79 1.12
C HIS A 204 -4.15 0.33 2.41
N PHE A 205 -3.60 -0.67 3.10
CA PHE A 205 -4.08 -1.08 4.41
C PHE A 205 -3.87 0.02 5.44
N HIS A 206 -2.67 0.63 5.51
CA HIS A 206 -2.40 1.77 6.38
C HIS A 206 -3.28 2.97 6.04
N GLN A 207 -3.49 3.26 4.76
CA GLN A 207 -4.41 4.29 4.32
C GLN A 207 -5.83 4.02 4.82
N ALA A 208 -6.33 2.79 4.68
CA ALA A 208 -7.65 2.41 5.14
C ALA A 208 -7.79 2.56 6.67
N LEU A 209 -6.77 2.16 7.44
CA LEU A 209 -6.74 2.35 8.90
C LEU A 209 -6.89 3.82 9.27
N VAL A 210 -6.08 4.69 8.67
CA VAL A 210 -6.09 6.11 8.98
C VAL A 210 -7.42 6.76 8.57
N LEU A 211 -8.03 6.31 7.47
CA LEU A 211 -9.36 6.77 7.07
C LEU A 211 -10.44 6.33 8.07
N GLU A 212 -10.40 5.10 8.58
CA GLU A 212 -11.31 4.65 9.65
C GLU A 212 -11.13 5.47 10.93
N ASP A 213 -9.89 5.78 11.29
CA ASP A 213 -9.57 6.60 12.47
C ASP A 213 -9.99 8.07 12.30
N ALA A 214 -10.06 8.56 11.06
CA ALA A 214 -10.51 9.91 10.73
C ALA A 214 -12.04 10.08 10.67
N LYS A 215 -12.81 8.98 10.66
CA LYS A 215 -14.29 9.02 10.65
C LYS A 215 -14.90 9.70 11.88
N PRO A 216 -14.53 9.35 13.13
CA PRO A 216 -15.13 9.95 14.32
C PRO A 216 -14.67 11.41 14.57
N ILE A 217 -13.63 11.87 13.88
CA ILE A 217 -13.06 13.20 14.06
C ILE A 217 -14.01 14.26 13.48
N SER A 218 -14.33 15.27 14.30
CA SER A 218 -15.18 16.40 13.90
C SER A 218 -14.60 17.14 12.69
N PRO A 219 -15.43 17.63 11.75
CA PRO A 219 -14.97 18.45 10.64
C PRO A 219 -14.43 19.83 11.08
N THR A 220 -14.82 20.34 12.25
CA THR A 220 -14.44 21.68 12.73
C THR A 220 -13.15 21.67 13.56
N LEU A 221 -12.15 20.92 13.11
CA LEU A 221 -10.90 20.78 13.86
C LEU A 221 -10.07 22.06 13.81
N THR A 222 -9.64 22.54 14.98
CA THR A 222 -8.68 23.66 15.06
C THR A 222 -7.23 23.16 14.94
N PRO A 223 -6.26 24.01 14.54
CA PRO A 223 -4.85 23.59 14.45
C PRO A 223 -4.29 23.05 15.77
N SER A 224 -4.73 23.59 16.90
CA SER A 224 -4.34 23.16 18.25
C SER A 224 -4.83 21.77 18.64
N GLU A 225 -5.85 21.24 17.96
CA GLU A 225 -6.42 19.91 18.22
C GLU A 225 -5.73 18.79 17.39
N VAL A 226 -4.79 19.15 16.52
CA VAL A 226 -4.10 18.19 15.64
C VAL A 226 -3.03 17.42 16.41
N THR A 227 -3.42 16.28 16.99
CA THR A 227 -2.51 15.42 17.79
C THR A 227 -2.10 14.12 17.11
N THR A 228 -2.78 13.74 16.02
CA THR A 228 -2.55 12.46 15.33
C THR A 228 -2.51 12.64 13.82
N HIS A 229 -1.97 11.65 13.10
CA HIS A 229 -1.99 11.63 11.62
C HIS A 229 -3.42 11.68 11.06
N ALA A 230 -4.39 11.05 11.73
CA ALA A 230 -5.79 11.10 11.34
C ALA A 230 -6.37 12.52 11.53
N HIS A 231 -6.04 13.20 12.64
CA HIS A 231 -6.39 14.61 12.84
C HIS A 231 -5.82 15.49 11.73
N LEU A 232 -4.54 15.30 11.38
CA LEU A 232 -3.88 16.08 10.34
C LEU A 232 -4.56 15.89 8.97
N LEU A 233 -4.84 14.64 8.58
CA LEU A 233 -5.51 14.37 7.30
C LEU A 233 -6.93 14.92 7.26
N LYS A 234 -7.67 14.82 8.36
CA LYS A 234 -9.01 15.41 8.48
C LYS A 234 -8.96 16.94 8.40
N TYR A 235 -7.98 17.55 9.07
CA TYR A 235 -7.74 18.99 9.06
C TYR A 235 -7.40 19.47 7.65
N ILE A 236 -6.45 18.82 6.96
CA ILE A 236 -6.08 19.15 5.57
C ILE A 236 -7.29 19.00 4.64
N HIS A 237 -8.01 17.88 4.72
CA HIS A 237 -9.18 17.67 3.89
C HIS A 237 -10.23 18.77 4.09
N THR A 238 -10.53 19.11 5.34
CA THR A 238 -11.63 20.03 5.65
C THR A 238 -11.25 21.49 5.41
N ASN A 239 -10.05 21.91 5.82
CA ASN A 239 -9.63 23.30 5.76
C ASN A 239 -8.87 23.68 4.48
N LEU A 240 -8.23 22.73 3.80
CA LEU A 240 -7.48 23.01 2.58
C LEU A 240 -8.19 22.52 1.32
N ILE A 241 -8.83 21.35 1.34
CA ILE A 241 -9.46 20.81 0.12
C ILE A 241 -10.90 21.31 0.00
N VAL A 242 -11.71 21.17 1.04
CA VAL A 242 -13.13 21.57 0.99
C VAL A 242 -13.29 23.08 0.95
N VAL A 243 -12.56 23.84 1.75
CA VAL A 243 -12.61 25.31 1.72
C VAL A 243 -12.12 25.85 0.38
N VAL A 244 -11.03 25.34 -0.18
CA VAL A 244 -10.54 25.77 -1.50
C VAL A 244 -11.50 25.37 -2.62
N ALA A 245 -12.10 24.18 -2.55
CA ALA A 245 -13.14 23.80 -3.50
C ALA A 245 -14.36 24.72 -3.41
N ALA A 246 -14.80 25.06 -2.18
CA ALA A 246 -15.93 25.95 -1.93
C ALA A 246 -15.65 27.38 -2.41
N THR A 247 -14.45 27.92 -2.16
CA THR A 247 -14.05 29.26 -2.65
C THR A 247 -13.89 29.28 -4.16
N LEU A 248 -13.34 28.24 -4.78
CA LEU A 248 -13.28 28.15 -6.23
C LEU A 248 -14.69 28.09 -6.85
N THR A 249 -15.64 27.38 -6.24
CA THR A 249 -17.04 27.36 -6.71
C THR A 249 -17.79 28.67 -6.53
N THR A 250 -17.38 29.56 -5.61
CA THR A 250 -17.98 30.89 -5.45
C THR A 250 -17.27 31.96 -6.28
N ILE A 251 -15.95 31.84 -6.46
CA ILE A 251 -15.15 32.79 -7.25
C ILE A 251 -15.38 32.61 -8.76
N LEU A 252 -15.53 31.37 -9.26
CA LEU A 252 -15.75 31.11 -10.70
C LEU A 252 -17.03 31.77 -11.26
N PRO A 253 -18.20 31.68 -10.59
CA PRO A 253 -19.40 32.39 -11.01
C PRO A 253 -19.24 33.91 -10.92
N LEU A 254 -18.59 34.41 -9.86
CA LEU A 254 -18.37 35.86 -9.67
C LEU A 254 -17.44 36.43 -10.75
N ALA A 255 -16.35 35.72 -11.07
CA ALA A 255 -15.44 36.09 -12.15
C ALA A 255 -16.12 36.02 -13.53
N ARG A 256 -16.99 35.03 -13.78
CA ARG A 256 -17.82 34.98 -14.99
C ARG A 256 -18.79 36.16 -15.06
N GLN A 257 -19.41 36.54 -13.95
CA GLN A 257 -20.33 37.67 -13.90
C GLN A 257 -19.59 39.00 -14.16
N GLN A 258 -18.40 39.19 -13.58
CA GLN A 258 -17.57 40.36 -13.82
C GLN A 258 -17.04 40.44 -15.26
N LEU A 259 -16.63 39.32 -15.86
CA LEU A 259 -16.26 39.25 -17.28
C LEU A 259 -17.43 39.59 -18.20
N THR A 260 -18.64 39.15 -17.85
CA THR A 260 -19.85 39.48 -18.62
C THR A 260 -20.15 40.97 -18.56
N LEU A 261 -20.03 41.59 -17.38
CA LEU A 261 -20.21 43.03 -17.20
C LEU A 261 -19.15 43.85 -17.95
N LEU A 262 -17.87 43.43 -17.91
CA LEU A 262 -16.82 44.06 -18.68
C LEU A 262 -17.08 43.98 -20.19
N ASN A 263 -17.57 42.85 -20.68
CA ASN A 263 -17.88 42.66 -22.09
C ASN A 263 -19.06 43.54 -22.54
N ILE A 264 -20.08 43.70 -21.69
CA ILE A 264 -21.20 44.63 -21.93
C ILE A 264 -20.70 46.08 -21.95
N CYS A 265 -19.84 46.49 -21.01
CA CYS A 265 -19.24 47.82 -20.99
C CYS A 265 -18.40 48.10 -22.25
N LEU A 266 -17.58 47.14 -22.67
CA LEU A 266 -16.77 47.26 -23.89
C LEU A 266 -17.63 47.35 -25.15
N LEU A 267 -18.71 46.56 -25.25
CA LEU A 267 -19.67 46.65 -26.35
C LEU A 267 -20.47 47.97 -26.35
N SER A 268 -20.71 48.57 -25.17
CA SER A 268 -21.34 49.89 -25.07
C SER A 268 -20.40 51.03 -25.45
N ALA A 269 -19.11 50.91 -25.15
CA ALA A 269 -18.08 51.87 -25.56
C ALA A 269 -17.80 51.84 -27.07
N SER A 270 -17.96 50.66 -27.70
CA SER A 270 -17.79 50.48 -29.15
C SER A 270 -18.91 51.09 -30.01
N LYS A 271 -20.04 51.52 -29.42
CA LYS A 271 -21.18 52.09 -30.17
C LYS A 271 -21.07 53.60 -30.43
N ASN A 272 -20.01 54.26 -29.97
CA ASN A 272 -19.70 55.65 -30.34
C ASN A 272 -18.35 55.73 -31.08
N PRO A 273 -18.31 55.44 -32.40
CA PRO A 273 -17.14 55.78 -33.19
C PRO A 273 -17.17 57.27 -33.59
N PRO A 274 -16.07 58.03 -33.43
CA PRO A 274 -15.88 59.24 -34.20
C PRO A 274 -15.66 58.87 -35.67
N ASN A 275 -16.45 59.50 -36.55
CA ASN A 275 -16.26 59.46 -38.00
C ASN A 275 -14.81 59.79 -38.36
N HIS A 276 -14.15 58.97 -39.19
CA HIS A 276 -13.49 59.37 -40.43
C HIS A 276 -12.81 58.17 -41.15
N HIS A 277 -13.12 58.07 -42.45
CA HIS A 277 -12.37 57.53 -43.60
C HIS A 277 -11.72 56.12 -43.57
N ALA A 278 -12.44 55.20 -44.21
CA ALA A 278 -12.06 54.29 -45.32
C ALA A 278 -10.58 53.90 -45.55
N GLU A 279 -10.31 52.59 -45.60
CA GLU A 279 -9.77 51.85 -46.77
C GLU A 279 -9.84 50.31 -46.58
N PRO A 280 -9.70 49.48 -47.65
CA PRO A 280 -10.27 48.12 -47.72
C PRO A 280 -9.27 46.94 -47.57
N ASN A 281 -9.77 45.81 -47.02
CA ASN A 281 -9.55 44.35 -47.28
C ASN A 281 -8.14 43.84 -47.75
N PRO A 282 -7.66 42.62 -47.39
CA PRO A 282 -8.41 41.38 -47.54
C PRO A 282 -8.19 40.23 -46.51
N ARG A 283 -9.29 39.50 -46.27
CA ARG A 283 -9.47 38.03 -46.09
C ARG A 283 -8.24 37.14 -45.84
N LEU A 284 -8.32 36.27 -44.82
CA LEU A 284 -7.93 34.84 -44.84
C LEU A 284 -8.58 34.08 -43.63
N PRO A 285 -8.60 32.72 -43.60
CA PRO A 285 -9.82 31.95 -43.36
C PRO A 285 -9.92 31.24 -41.99
N PHE A 286 -11.16 30.92 -41.63
CA PHE A 286 -11.56 30.05 -40.52
C PHE A 286 -11.18 28.59 -40.76
N VAL A 287 -10.64 27.93 -39.73
CA VAL A 287 -10.52 26.46 -39.63
C VAL A 287 -11.29 26.02 -38.38
N PRO A 288 -12.27 25.11 -38.47
CA PRO A 288 -13.00 24.60 -37.31
C PRO A 288 -12.25 23.41 -36.66
N PHE A 289 -12.24 23.37 -35.33
CA PHE A 289 -11.85 22.20 -34.54
C PHE A 289 -12.98 21.17 -34.49
N PRO A 290 -12.70 19.86 -34.56
CA PRO A 290 -13.72 18.82 -34.46
C PRO A 290 -14.01 18.39 -33.01
N ASP A 291 -15.27 18.05 -32.78
CA ASP A 291 -15.88 17.54 -31.56
C ASP A 291 -15.38 16.15 -31.16
N CYS A 292 -15.09 15.97 -29.86
CA CYS A 292 -14.85 14.67 -29.24
C CYS A 292 -16.07 14.25 -28.40
N HIS A 293 -16.84 13.26 -28.89
CA HIS A 293 -17.84 12.55 -28.10
C HIS A 293 -17.20 11.55 -27.12
N PRO A 294 -17.72 11.40 -25.89
CA PRO A 294 -17.33 10.32 -24.98
C PRO A 294 -18.23 9.08 -25.13
N PRO A 295 -17.69 7.85 -25.00
CA PRO A 295 -18.51 6.64 -24.98
C PRO A 295 -19.06 6.30 -23.58
N THR A 296 -20.26 5.76 -23.64
CA THR A 296 -21.22 5.38 -22.60
C THR A 296 -20.72 4.25 -21.68
N ARG A 297 -20.76 4.45 -20.35
CA ARG A 297 -20.60 3.38 -19.34
C ARG A 297 -21.88 2.55 -19.21
N ARG A 298 -21.78 1.22 -19.32
CA ARG A 298 -22.74 0.27 -18.72
C ARG A 298 -22.09 -0.42 -17.53
N ALA A 299 -22.74 -0.32 -16.36
CA ALA A 299 -22.40 -1.05 -15.15
C ALA A 299 -23.40 -2.22 -14.96
N PRO A 300 -22.97 -3.40 -14.49
CA PRO A 300 -23.89 -4.37 -13.92
C PRO A 300 -23.88 -4.40 -12.40
N ALA A 301 -25.10 -4.61 -11.90
CA ALA A 301 -25.62 -4.71 -10.54
C ALA A 301 -24.75 -5.42 -9.49
N ALA A 302 -24.71 -4.82 -8.30
CA ALA A 302 -24.27 -5.42 -7.06
C ALA A 302 -25.27 -6.49 -6.58
N LYS A 303 -24.80 -7.71 -6.34
CA LYS A 303 -25.53 -8.72 -5.55
C LYS A 303 -25.12 -8.59 -4.08
N ARG A 304 -26.12 -8.42 -3.23
CA ARG A 304 -26.03 -8.46 -1.76
C ARG A 304 -25.56 -9.85 -1.32
N SER A 305 -24.45 -9.93 -0.58
CA SER A 305 -24.09 -11.13 0.17
C SER A 305 -24.55 -10.97 1.61
N VAL A 306 -25.27 -11.98 2.09
CA VAL A 306 -25.82 -12.12 3.43
C VAL A 306 -24.67 -12.42 4.39
N PHE A 307 -24.53 -11.59 5.42
CA PHE A 307 -23.51 -11.71 6.45
C PHE A 307 -23.97 -12.74 7.49
N VAL A 308 -23.22 -13.83 7.63
CA VAL A 308 -23.44 -14.81 8.69
C VAL A 308 -22.51 -14.46 9.85
N SER A 309 -23.11 -14.07 10.97
CA SER A 309 -22.46 -13.86 12.26
C SER A 309 -22.05 -15.20 12.86
N TRP A 310 -20.79 -15.38 13.24
CA TRP A 310 -20.41 -16.48 14.13
C TRP A 310 -19.52 -16.04 15.28
N ARG A 311 -19.90 -16.61 16.43
CA ARG A 311 -19.47 -16.38 17.81
C ARG A 311 -18.02 -16.80 18.04
N ALA A 312 -17.39 -16.05 18.94
CA ALA A 312 -16.24 -16.47 19.70
C ALA A 312 -16.60 -17.64 20.64
N GLY A 313 -15.88 -18.76 20.53
CA GLY A 313 -15.47 -19.57 21.68
C GLY A 313 -13.98 -19.26 21.89
N ALA A 314 -13.59 -18.59 22.98
CA ALA A 314 -13.39 -19.17 24.31
C ALA A 314 -12.28 -20.22 24.30
N LEU A 315 -11.03 -19.76 24.42
CA LEU A 315 -10.00 -20.45 25.20
C LEU A 315 -9.15 -19.37 25.88
N SER A 316 -9.01 -19.59 27.18
CA SER A 316 -8.38 -18.77 28.22
C SER A 316 -6.89 -18.55 28.03
#